data_AF-A0A815Z422-F1
#
_entry.id   AF-A0A815Z422-F1
#
_cell.length_a   1.000
_cell.length_b   1.000
_cell.length_c   1.000
_cell.angle_alpha   90.00
_cell.angle_beta   90.00
_cell.angle_gamma   90.00
#
_symmetry.space_group_name_H-M   'P 1'
#
loop_
_entity.id
_entity.type
_entity.pdbx_description
1 polymer ?
#
loop_
_entity_poly.entity_id
_entity_poly.type
_entity_poly.pdbx_seq_one_letter_code
_entity_poly.pdbx_strand_id
1 'polypeptide(L)'
;MHYEQGQSLVKQRLVSQMKKYNHMYPSQYERAIDYIQSKYHCCGVDTAYDYSDSHVPLSCCSMTSTVSCTVHEVGLTGTPGCLPILTRATFFWGKLFLLIEFSLCVLALIGVFLAICVCQNTMLYDDYAPAPYHI
;
A
#
# COMPACT_ATOMS: atom_id res chain seq x y z
N MET A 1 -9.00 -17.73 0.92
CA MET A 1 -7.80 -18.12 0.15
C MET A 1 -6.91 -16.94 -0.30
N HIS A 2 -7.42 -15.78 -0.74
CA HIS A 2 -6.55 -14.63 -1.11
C HIS A 2 -5.88 -13.89 0.07
N TYR A 3 -6.44 -14.01 1.29
CA TYR A 3 -5.91 -13.36 2.49
C TYR A 3 -4.53 -13.89 2.90
N GLU A 4 -4.33 -15.21 2.88
CA GLU A 4 -3.07 -15.82 3.33
C GLU A 4 -1.91 -15.56 2.35
N GLN A 5 -2.18 -15.54 1.04
CA GLN A 5 -1.19 -15.18 0.03
C GLN A 5 -0.73 -13.72 0.18
N GLY A 6 -1.67 -12.78 0.42
CA GLY A 6 -1.35 -11.37 0.66
C GLY A 6 -0.47 -11.15 1.88
N GLN A 7 -0.74 -11.86 2.98
CA GLN A 7 0.09 -11.80 4.19
C GLN A 7 1.51 -12.32 3.95
N SER A 8 1.65 -13.43 3.22
CA SER A 8 2.96 -14.01 2.92
C SER A 8 3.84 -13.04 2.11
N LEU A 9 3.26 -12.31 1.16
CA LEU A 9 3.99 -11.33 0.35
C LEU A 9 4.42 -10.12 1.18
N VAL A 10 3.51 -9.58 2.01
CA VAL A 10 3.84 -8.47 2.93
C VAL A 10 4.96 -8.89 3.87
N LYS A 11 4.89 -10.11 4.43
CA LYS A 11 5.94 -10.68 5.28
C LYS A 11 7.26 -10.78 4.53
N GLN A 12 7.28 -11.38 3.35
CA GLN A 12 8.50 -11.55 2.55
C GLN A 12 9.14 -10.21 2.19
N ARG A 13 8.34 -9.22 1.78
CA ARG A 13 8.83 -7.88 1.46
C ARG A 13 9.42 -7.21 2.69
N LEU A 14 8.69 -7.20 3.81
CA LEU A 14 9.14 -6.58 5.06
C LEU A 14 10.45 -7.21 5.56
N VAL A 15 10.50 -8.55 5.65
CA VAL A 15 11.72 -9.29 6.02
C VAL A 15 12.88 -8.97 5.07
N SER A 16 12.62 -8.91 3.76
CA SER A 16 13.66 -8.63 2.76
C SER A 16 14.23 -7.22 2.89
N GLN A 17 13.39 -6.22 3.21
CA GLN A 17 13.85 -4.84 3.43
C GLN A 17 14.63 -4.73 4.74
N MET A 18 14.14 -5.34 5.82
CA MET A 18 14.82 -5.31 7.12
C MET A 18 16.20 -5.99 7.07
N LYS A 19 16.36 -7.08 6.33
CA LYS A 19 17.68 -7.72 6.13
C LYS A 19 18.71 -6.83 5.41
N LYS A 20 18.24 -5.82 4.67
CA LYS A 20 19.09 -4.86 3.96
C LYS A 20 19.35 -3.59 4.78
N TYR A 21 18.71 -3.47 5.94
CA TYR A 21 18.86 -2.32 6.81
C TYR A 21 20.30 -2.24 7.31
N ASN A 22 20.98 -1.16 6.97
CA ASN A 22 22.33 -0.84 7.37
C ASN A 22 22.33 0.41 8.26
N HIS A 23 22.70 0.23 9.52
CA HIS A 23 22.77 1.31 10.51
C HIS A 23 23.80 2.40 10.17
N MET A 24 24.77 2.11 9.29
CA MET A 24 25.91 2.98 9.02
C MET A 24 25.66 3.98 7.87
N TYR A 25 24.78 3.65 6.92
CA TYR A 25 24.51 4.49 5.75
C TYR A 25 23.02 4.50 5.42
N PRO A 26 22.32 5.65 5.56
CA PRO A 26 20.90 5.75 5.25
C PRO A 26 20.69 5.63 3.74
N SER A 27 20.25 4.46 3.29
CA SER A 27 19.75 4.23 1.93
C SER A 27 18.22 4.36 1.90
N GLN A 28 17.64 4.11 0.73
CA GLN A 28 16.19 4.07 0.55
C GLN A 28 15.50 2.98 1.41
N TYR A 29 16.23 1.92 1.77
CA TYR A 29 15.69 0.81 2.56
C TYR A 29 15.46 1.23 4.02
N GLU A 30 16.42 1.94 4.61
CA GLU A 30 16.36 2.46 5.97
C GLU A 30 15.23 3.49 6.09
N ARG A 31 15.14 4.44 5.15
CA ARG A 31 14.06 5.44 5.15
C ARG A 31 12.66 4.81 5.13
N ALA A 32 12.49 3.73 4.35
CA ALA A 32 11.20 3.04 4.26
C ALA A 32 10.86 2.33 5.58
N ILE A 33 11.83 1.65 6.18
CA ILE A 33 11.67 0.98 7.47
C ILE A 33 11.43 2.00 8.59
N ASP A 34 12.21 3.07 8.64
CA ASP A 34 12.08 4.15 9.62
C ASP A 34 10.70 4.81 9.54
N TYR A 35 10.23 5.06 8.31
CA TYR A 35 8.90 5.60 8.08
C TYR A 35 7.82 4.65 8.58
N ILE A 36 7.90 3.35 8.24
CA ILE A 36 6.94 2.34 8.68
C ILE A 36 6.90 2.28 10.21
N GLN A 37 8.05 2.16 10.85
CA GLN A 37 8.16 2.02 12.30
C GLN A 37 7.64 3.27 13.03
N SER A 38 8.00 4.46 12.54
CA SER A 38 7.54 5.73 13.12
C SER A 38 6.05 5.96 12.89
N LYS A 39 5.53 5.60 11.70
CA LYS A 39 4.13 5.85 11.33
C LYS A 39 3.16 4.89 12.01
N TYR A 40 3.57 3.65 12.21
CA TYR A 40 2.72 2.58 12.73
C TYR A 40 3.06 2.18 14.18
N HIS A 41 4.02 2.86 14.82
CA HIS A 41 4.46 2.61 16.19
C HIS A 41 4.75 1.13 16.44
N CYS A 42 5.53 0.54 15.53
CA CYS A 42 5.86 -0.87 15.52
C CYS A 42 7.37 -1.07 15.43
N CYS A 43 7.86 -2.21 15.89
CA CYS A 43 9.28 -2.54 15.81
C CYS A 43 9.52 -4.00 15.45
N GLY A 44 10.43 -4.22 14.51
CA GLY A 44 10.68 -5.55 13.96
C GLY A 44 9.62 -6.02 12.98
N VAL A 45 9.78 -7.25 12.48
CA VAL A 45 8.74 -7.96 11.72
C VAL A 45 7.67 -8.42 12.68
N ASP A 46 8.05 -9.24 13.64
CA ASP A 46 7.18 -9.85 14.64
C ASP A 46 7.43 -9.21 16.02
N THR A 47 8.68 -8.85 16.34
CA THR A 47 9.06 -8.16 17.60
C THR A 47 10.35 -7.35 17.45
N ALA A 48 10.65 -6.45 18.40
CA ALA A 48 11.93 -5.72 18.42
C ALA A 48 13.18 -6.63 18.44
N TYR A 49 13.06 -7.88 18.92
CA TYR A 49 14.14 -8.87 18.95
C TYR A 49 14.60 -9.34 17.57
N ASP A 50 13.87 -9.01 16.50
CA ASP A 50 14.28 -9.30 15.12
C ASP A 50 15.57 -8.58 14.72
N TYR A 51 16.00 -7.56 15.48
CA TYR A 51 17.27 -6.85 15.31
C TYR A 51 18.46 -7.48 16.09
N SER A 52 18.24 -8.59 16.81
CA SER A 52 19.25 -9.42 17.49
C SER A 52 20.34 -8.64 18.26
N ASP A 53 20.09 -8.20 19.51
CA ASP A 53 20.98 -7.48 20.47
C ASP A 53 21.83 -6.31 19.94
N SER A 54 21.72 -6.04 18.65
CA SER A 54 22.38 -5.03 17.86
C SER A 54 21.48 -3.81 17.84
N HIS A 55 22.12 -2.65 17.74
CA HIS A 55 21.52 -1.33 17.57
C HIS A 55 20.14 -1.40 16.89
N VAL A 56 19.09 -1.10 17.63
CA VAL A 56 17.75 -1.01 17.07
C VAL A 56 17.64 0.34 16.33
N PRO A 57 16.94 0.43 15.18
CA PRO A 57 16.68 1.70 14.52
C PRO A 57 16.07 2.73 15.49
N LEU A 58 16.53 3.98 15.44
CA LEU A 58 16.00 5.05 16.31
C LEU A 58 14.50 5.30 16.10
N SER A 59 13.98 4.98 14.90
CA SER A 59 12.55 4.97 14.56
C SER A 59 11.70 3.99 15.38
N CYS A 60 12.30 2.95 15.97
CA CYS A 60 11.63 2.06 16.92
C CYS A 60 11.65 2.59 18.36
N CYS A 61 12.48 3.58 18.64
CA CYS A 61 12.83 3.95 20.00
C CYS A 61 12.01 5.16 20.45
N SER A 62 11.73 5.21 21.75
CA SER A 62 11.06 6.37 22.34
C SER A 62 11.94 7.61 22.16
N MET A 63 11.31 8.79 22.03
CA MET A 63 12.00 10.08 21.81
C MET A 63 13.03 10.44 22.90
N THR A 64 13.10 9.68 23.98
CA THR A 64 14.07 9.86 25.08
C THR A 64 15.49 9.42 24.73
N SER A 65 15.69 8.60 23.69
CA SER A 65 16.99 7.99 23.37
C SER A 65 17.55 8.55 22.07
N THR A 66 18.49 9.49 22.19
CA THR A 66 19.00 10.30 21.06
C THR A 66 20.26 9.75 20.39
N VAL A 67 20.90 8.71 20.97
CA VAL A 67 22.23 8.27 20.53
C VAL A 67 22.29 6.78 20.18
N SER A 68 21.67 5.90 20.97
CA SER A 68 21.65 4.46 20.72
C SER A 68 20.50 3.81 21.47
N CYS A 69 19.91 2.79 20.87
CA CYS A 69 18.79 2.07 21.44
C CYS A 69 19.02 0.56 21.28
N THR A 70 18.66 -0.18 22.32
CA THR A 70 18.85 -1.63 22.38
C THR A 70 17.51 -2.32 22.63
N VAL A 71 17.42 -3.60 22.27
CA VAL A 71 16.20 -4.41 22.45
C VAL A 71 15.76 -4.53 23.92
N HIS A 72 16.65 -4.27 24.88
CA HIS A 72 16.39 -4.32 26.32
C HIS A 72 15.90 -3.00 26.92
N GLU A 73 15.72 -1.96 26.11
CA GLU A 73 15.28 -0.66 26.60
C GLU A 73 13.81 -0.71 27.07
N VAL A 74 13.55 -0.09 28.23
CA VAL A 74 12.23 -0.05 28.89
C VAL A 74 11.26 0.73 28.01
N GLY A 75 10.50 0.00 27.18
CA GLY A 75 9.57 0.57 26.21
C GLY A 75 9.49 -0.22 24.91
N LEU A 76 10.56 -0.92 24.50
CA LEU A 76 10.57 -1.71 23.27
C LEU A 76 9.99 -3.12 23.46
N THR A 77 10.06 -3.67 24.67
CA THR A 77 9.60 -5.02 25.00
C THR A 77 8.09 -5.20 24.83
N GLY A 78 7.33 -4.11 24.94
CA GLY A 78 5.88 -4.08 24.72
C GLY A 78 5.46 -3.62 23.34
N THR A 79 6.40 -3.24 22.46
CA THR A 79 6.10 -2.71 21.13
C THR A 79 5.73 -3.86 20.20
N PRO A 80 4.58 -3.79 19.51
CA PRO A 80 4.18 -4.84 18.58
C PRO A 80 5.07 -4.88 17.32
N GLY A 81 5.20 -6.06 16.72
CA GLY A 81 5.80 -6.21 15.39
C GLY A 81 5.05 -5.46 14.30
N CYS A 82 5.76 -5.06 13.25
CA CYS A 82 5.18 -4.34 12.13
C CYS A 82 4.29 -5.22 11.24
N LEU A 83 4.53 -6.53 11.16
CA LEU A 83 3.78 -7.45 10.29
C LEU A 83 2.26 -7.46 10.55
N PRO A 84 1.74 -7.68 11.78
CA PRO A 84 0.30 -7.71 12.01
C PRO A 84 -0.37 -6.36 11.72
N ILE A 85 0.33 -5.25 11.94
CA ILE A 85 -0.18 -3.90 11.69
C ILE A 85 -0.20 -3.60 10.19
N LEU A 86 0.90 -3.88 9.48
CA LEU A 86 0.99 -3.66 8.04
C LEU A 86 0.04 -4.55 7.26
N THR A 87 -0.09 -5.81 7.64
CA THR A 87 -1.06 -6.70 6.99
C THR A 87 -2.48 -6.16 7.18
N ARG A 88 -2.88 -5.80 8.41
CA ARG A 88 -4.19 -5.18 8.65
C ARG A 88 -4.39 -3.89 7.82
N ALA A 89 -3.40 -3.00 7.80
CA ALA A 89 -3.47 -1.75 7.06
C ALA A 89 -3.58 -1.99 5.54
N THR A 90 -2.72 -2.85 4.98
CA THR A 90 -2.73 -3.18 3.55
C THR A 90 -4.03 -3.83 3.13
N PHE A 91 -4.65 -4.68 3.95
CA PHE A 91 -5.99 -5.22 3.65
C PHE A 91 -7.08 -4.15 3.69
N PHE A 92 -7.04 -3.25 4.67
CA PHE A 92 -8.03 -2.18 4.76
C PHE A 92 -7.97 -1.27 3.54
N TRP A 93 -6.78 -0.76 3.22
CA TRP A 93 -6.57 0.10 2.06
C TRP A 93 -6.82 -0.64 0.75
N GLY A 94 -6.37 -1.88 0.62
CA GLY A 94 -6.62 -2.71 -0.57
C GLY A 94 -8.11 -2.91 -0.84
N LYS A 95 -8.93 -3.11 0.19
CA LYS A 95 -10.39 -3.17 0.04
C LYS A 95 -10.98 -1.85 -0.43
N LEU A 96 -10.53 -0.73 0.12
CA LEU A 96 -11.00 0.60 -0.28
C LEU A 96 -10.66 0.89 -1.74
N PHE A 97 -9.42 0.60 -2.16
CA PHE A 97 -9.00 0.75 -3.56
C PHE A 97 -9.83 -0.12 -4.50
N LEU A 98 -10.10 -1.38 -4.12
CA LEU A 98 -10.92 -2.28 -4.92
C LEU A 98 -12.35 -1.74 -5.12
N LEU A 99 -12.94 -1.12 -4.10
CA LEU A 99 -14.28 -0.51 -4.19
C LEU A 99 -14.29 0.71 -5.11
N ILE A 100 -13.27 1.55 -5.01
CA ILE A 100 -13.13 2.73 -5.88
C ILE A 100 -12.96 2.28 -7.33
N GLU A 101 -12.05 1.34 -7.57
CA GLU A 101 -11.77 0.80 -8.91
C GLU A 101 -13.02 0.17 -9.54
N PHE A 102 -13.74 -0.66 -8.78
CA PHE A 102 -14.98 -1.27 -9.26
C PHE A 102 -16.01 -0.21 -9.68
N SER A 103 -16.13 0.87 -8.91
CA SER A 103 -17.03 1.98 -9.22
C SER A 103 -16.65 2.67 -10.53
N LEU A 104 -15.35 2.89 -10.76
CA LEU A 104 -14.84 3.48 -12.00
C LEU A 104 -15.08 2.56 -13.20
N CYS A 105 -14.90 1.26 -13.05
CA CYS A 105 -15.21 0.30 -14.11
C CYS A 105 -16.69 0.35 -14.51
N VAL A 106 -17.61 0.40 -13.53
CA VAL A 106 -19.05 0.50 -13.81
C VAL A 106 -19.39 1.79 -14.56
N LEU A 107 -18.83 2.93 -14.14
CA LEU A 107 -19.02 4.21 -14.83
C LEU A 107 -18.49 4.17 -16.27
N ALA A 108 -17.32 3.57 -16.49
CA ALA A 108 -16.75 3.41 -17.82
C ALA A 108 -17.64 2.55 -18.73
N LEU A 109 -18.20 1.45 -18.21
CA LEU A 109 -19.12 0.58 -18.95
C LEU A 109 -20.42 1.30 -19.33
N ILE A 110 -20.98 2.11 -18.42
CA ILE A 110 -22.15 2.95 -18.72
C ILE A 110 -21.82 3.94 -19.84
N GLY A 111 -20.65 4.58 -19.78
CA GLY A 111 -20.20 5.51 -20.82
C GLY A 111 -20.09 4.86 -22.20
N VAL A 112 -19.49 3.67 -22.28
CA VAL A 112 -19.39 2.90 -23.53
C VAL A 112 -20.77 2.51 -24.05
N PHE A 113 -21.67 2.05 -23.16
CA PHE A 113 -23.03 1.68 -23.54
C PHE A 113 -23.80 2.87 -24.14
N LEU A 114 -23.77 4.04 -23.47
CA LEU A 114 -24.42 5.25 -23.96
C LEU A 114 -23.83 5.72 -25.30
N ALA A 115 -22.51 5.65 -25.45
CA ALA A 115 -21.85 6.00 -26.72
C ALA A 115 -22.35 5.12 -27.87
N ILE A 116 -22.47 3.80 -27.65
CA ILE A 116 -23.01 2.87 -28.65
C ILE A 116 -24.46 3.24 -29.01
N CYS A 117 -25.31 3.51 -28.02
CA CYS A 117 -26.70 3.90 -28.27
C CYS A 117 -26.78 5.20 -29.08
N VAL A 118 -25.97 6.21 -28.77
CA VAL A 118 -25.94 7.46 -29.53
C VAL A 118 -25.49 7.21 -30.97
N CYS A 119 -24.40 6.47 -31.18
CA CYS A 119 -23.90 6.16 -32.53
C CYS A 119 -24.95 5.46 -33.39
N GLN A 120 -25.72 4.54 -32.83
CA GLN A 120 -26.80 3.86 -33.56
C GLN A 120 -27.88 4.84 -34.01
N ASN A 121 -28.31 5.75 -33.13
CA ASN A 121 -29.32 6.74 -33.46
C ASN A 121 -28.84 7.76 -34.50
N THR A 122 -27.57 8.18 -34.45
CA THR A 122 -27.01 9.13 -35.43
C THR A 122 -26.85 8.51 -36.81
N MET A 123 -26.41 7.24 -36.90
CA MET A 123 -26.31 6.56 -38.19
C MET A 123 -27.68 6.38 -38.85
N LEU A 124 -28.73 6.10 -38.06
CA LEU A 124 -30.10 6.08 -38.58
C LEU A 124 -30.54 7.47 -39.09
N TYR A 125 -30.14 8.56 -38.41
CA TYR A 125 -30.50 9.91 -38.84
C TYR A 125 -29.89 10.28 -40.20
N ASP A 126 -28.64 9.91 -40.47
CA ASP A 126 -27.98 10.18 -41.76
C ASP A 126 -28.62 9.42 -42.93
N ASP A 127 -29.11 8.18 -42.72
CA ASP A 127 -29.84 7.43 -43.75
C ASP A 127 -31.20 8.06 -44.12
N TYR A 128 -31.81 8.83 -43.20
CA TYR A 128 -33.08 9.53 -43.44
C TYR A 128 -32.91 11.00 -43.84
N ALA A 129 -31.67 11.52 -43.92
CA ALA A 129 -31.44 12.88 -44.35
C ALA A 129 -31.77 13.02 -45.86
N PRO A 130 -32.73 13.88 -46.26
CA PRO A 130 -33.04 14.09 -47.66
C PRO A 130 -31.81 14.67 -48.37
N ALA A 131 -31.49 14.12 -49.55
CA ALA A 131 -30.35 14.55 -50.35
C ALA A 131 -30.36 16.08 -50.57
N PRO A 132 -29.22 16.77 -50.43
CA PRO A 132 -29.17 18.20 -50.70
C PRO A 132 -29.59 18.46 -52.13
N TYR A 133 -30.60 19.31 -52.30
CA TYR A 133 -31.09 19.77 -53.59
C TYR A 133 -29.94 20.51 -54.29
N HIS A 134 -29.32 19.86 -55.27
CA HIS A 134 -28.40 20.52 -56.20
C HIS A 134 -29.26 21.35 -57.17
N ILE A 135 -29.12 22.68 -57.07
CA ILE A 135 -29.71 23.69 -57.96
C ILE A 135 -28.95 23.71 -59.28
#